data_AF-A0A3D4T6T1-F1
#
_entry.id   AF-A0A3D4T6T1-F1
#
_cell.length_a   1.000
_cell.length_b   1.000
_cell.length_c   1.000
_cell.angle_alpha   90.00
_cell.angle_beta   90.00
_cell.angle_gamma   90.00
#
_symmetry.space_group_name_H-M   'P 1'
#
loop_
_entity.id
_entity.type
_entity.pdbx_description
1 polymer ?
#
loop_
_entity_poly.entity_id
_entity_poly.type
_entity_poly.pdbx_seq_one_letter_code
_entity_poly.pdbx_strand_id
1 'polypeptide(L)'
;TLPICAEMEAEIASLSKEEKEMFLADLGIEQGGLDLLIQRSYDLLGLISYLTAGQPEVRAWTIKKGTKAPQAAGKIHSDFEKGFIRAEVISFENLMECGSLAVAREKGLIRSEGKEYVMKDGDIVHFLFNV
;
A
#
# COMPACT_ATOMS: atom_id res chain seq x y z
N THR A 1 -6.27 -10.88 21.53
CA THR A 1 -4.89 -10.68 22.00
C THR A 1 -3.95 -11.16 20.94
N LEU A 2 -2.83 -10.47 20.70
CA LEU A 2 -1.80 -10.92 19.76
C LEU A 2 -0.65 -11.51 20.60
N PRO A 3 -0.50 -12.84 20.68
CA PRO A 3 0.61 -13.44 21.40
C PRO A 3 1.92 -13.16 20.64
N ILE A 4 2.94 -12.69 21.34
CA ILE A 4 4.27 -12.42 20.78
C ILE A 4 5.33 -12.91 21.77
N CYS A 5 6.36 -13.58 21.26
CA CYS A 5 7.50 -14.03 22.04
C CYS A 5 8.70 -13.13 21.73
N ALA A 6 9.04 -12.22 22.66
CA ALA A 6 10.08 -11.23 22.42
C ALA A 6 11.47 -11.84 22.12
N GLU A 7 11.80 -12.95 22.77
CA GLU A 7 13.07 -13.67 22.54
C GLU A 7 13.14 -14.24 21.12
N MET A 8 12.08 -14.93 20.68
CA MET A 8 11.97 -15.47 19.33
C MET A 8 12.06 -14.37 18.26
N GLU A 9 11.40 -13.22 18.48
CA GLU A 9 11.46 -12.10 17.53
C GLU A 9 12.87 -11.47 17.45
N ALA A 10 13.60 -11.45 18.58
CA ALA A 10 14.98 -10.96 18.60
C ALA A 10 15.93 -11.90 17.83
N GLU A 11 15.73 -13.21 17.93
CA GLU A 11 16.44 -14.20 17.13
C GLU A 11 16.15 -14.00 15.63
N ILE A 12 14.86 -13.94 15.27
CA ILE A 12 14.42 -13.72 13.88
C ILE A 12 15.02 -12.44 13.29
N ALA A 13 15.12 -11.36 14.07
CA ALA A 13 15.68 -10.08 13.64
C ALA A 13 17.19 -10.13 13.32
N SER A 14 17.90 -11.14 13.83
CA SER A 14 19.34 -11.34 13.58
C SER A 14 19.64 -12.22 12.36
N LEU A 15 18.64 -12.92 11.83
CA LEU A 15 18.78 -13.84 10.70
C LEU A 15 18.82 -13.11 9.36
N SER A 16 19.51 -13.70 8.39
CA SER A 16 19.34 -13.33 6.98
C SER A 16 17.91 -13.67 6.51
N LYS A 17 17.54 -13.18 5.33
CA LYS A 17 16.20 -13.41 4.78
C LYS A 17 15.93 -14.91 4.58
N GLU A 18 16.89 -15.62 3.99
CA GLU A 18 16.80 -17.05 3.70
C GLU A 18 16.70 -17.86 5.00
N GLU A 19 17.50 -17.50 6.01
CA GLU A 19 17.46 -18.15 7.33
C GLU A 19 16.14 -17.86 8.07
N LYS A 20 15.62 -16.63 7.99
CA LYS A 20 14.31 -16.27 8.56
C LYS A 20 13.21 -17.13 7.93
N GLU A 21 13.21 -17.30 6.61
CA GLU A 21 12.21 -18.11 5.90
C GLU A 21 12.27 -19.58 6.34
N MET A 22 13.47 -20.16 6.46
CA MET A 22 13.65 -21.53 6.95
C MET A 22 13.20 -21.68 8.41
N PHE A 23 13.61 -20.76 9.29
CA PHE A 23 13.25 -20.77 10.71
C PHE A 23 11.74 -20.68 10.94
N LEU A 24 11.07 -19.80 10.20
CA LEU A 24 9.61 -19.66 10.24
C LEU A 24 8.91 -20.94 9.75
N ALA A 25 9.41 -21.55 8.67
CA ALA A 25 8.88 -22.80 8.14
C ALA A 25 9.04 -23.98 9.13
N ASP A 26 10.20 -24.09 9.78
CA ASP A 26 10.47 -25.13 10.78
C ASP A 26 9.54 -25.02 12.01
N LEU A 27 9.15 -23.79 12.37
CA LEU A 27 8.19 -23.52 13.44
C LEU A 27 6.73 -23.65 13.00
N GLY A 28 6.45 -23.80 11.70
CA GLY A 28 5.10 -23.83 11.15
C GLY A 28 4.37 -22.50 11.25
N ILE A 29 5.10 -21.38 11.24
CA ILE A 29 4.56 -20.02 11.37
C ILE A 29 4.78 -19.27 10.05
N GLU A 30 3.73 -18.66 9.49
CA GLU A 30 3.82 -17.97 8.19
C GLU A 30 4.52 -16.60 8.27
N GLN A 31 4.38 -15.88 9.38
CA GLN A 31 5.02 -14.57 9.58
C GLN A 31 5.39 -14.31 11.03
N GLY A 32 6.41 -13.47 11.25
CA GLY A 32 6.84 -13.06 12.58
C GLY A 32 5.74 -12.30 13.34
N GLY A 33 5.76 -12.41 14.67
CA GLY A 33 4.86 -11.69 15.56
C GLY A 33 5.03 -10.17 15.49
N LEU A 34 6.24 -9.67 15.22
CA LEU A 34 6.48 -8.25 14.97
C LEU A 34 5.80 -7.77 13.69
N ASP A 35 5.83 -8.55 12.62
CA ASP A 35 5.16 -8.21 11.35
C ASP A 35 3.64 -8.09 11.56
N LEU A 36 3.05 -9.02 12.34
CA LEU A 36 1.65 -8.93 12.76
C LEU A 36 1.38 -7.69 13.62
N LEU A 37 2.26 -7.38 14.57
CA LEU A 37 2.10 -6.23 15.46
C LEU A 37 2.09 -4.92 14.68
N ILE A 38 2.98 -4.77 13.70
CA ILE A 38 3.05 -3.59 12.83
C ILE A 38 1.75 -3.44 12.06
N GLN A 39 1.28 -4.49 11.37
CA GLN A 39 0.03 -4.47 10.60
C GLN A 39 -1.17 -4.11 11.47
N ARG A 40 -1.32 -4.76 12.64
CA ARG A 40 -2.42 -4.50 13.57
C ARG A 40 -2.38 -3.09 14.15
N SER A 41 -1.18 -2.57 14.44
CA SER A 41 -1.02 -1.19 14.93
C SER A 41 -1.37 -0.17 13.85
N TYR A 42 -0.95 -0.43 12.60
CA TYR A 42 -1.28 0.41 11.45
C TYR A 42 -2.80 0.48 11.22
N ASP A 43 -3.47 -0.67 11.30
CA ASP A 43 -4.93 -0.77 11.24
C ASP A 43 -5.63 -0.08 12.40
N LEU A 44 -5.11 -0.25 13.62
CA LEU A 44 -5.65 0.36 14.84
C LEU A 44 -5.60 1.89 14.78
N LEU A 45 -4.55 2.44 14.17
CA LEU A 45 -4.41 3.88 13.92
C LEU A 45 -5.34 4.37 12.79
N GLY A 46 -6.10 3.47 12.15
CA GLY A 46 -6.99 3.80 11.04
C GLY A 46 -6.22 4.22 9.79
N LEU A 47 -5.02 3.70 9.59
CA LEU A 47 -4.19 4.00 8.42
C LEU A 47 -4.45 3.00 7.28
N ILE A 48 -4.23 3.45 6.06
CA ILE A 48 -4.19 2.65 4.82
C ILE A 48 -3.03 3.14 3.96
N SER A 49 -2.60 2.29 3.03
CA SER A 49 -1.59 2.63 2.03
C SER A 49 -2.18 2.61 0.63
N TYR A 50 -1.99 3.70 -0.11
CA TYR A 50 -2.12 3.67 -1.57
C TYR A 50 -0.74 3.60 -2.21
N LEU A 51 -0.68 3.18 -3.46
CA LEU A 51 0.55 2.92 -4.18
C LEU A 51 0.68 3.87 -5.38
N THR A 52 1.87 4.42 -5.58
CA THR A 52 2.29 4.95 -6.87
C THR A 52 3.20 3.93 -7.51
N ALA A 53 2.91 3.52 -8.75
CA ALA A 53 3.70 2.52 -9.47
C ALA A 53 4.09 3.06 -10.86
N GLY A 54 5.40 3.09 -11.15
CA GLY A 54 5.94 3.56 -12.42
C GLY A 54 7.44 3.80 -12.31
N GLN A 55 8.07 4.25 -13.40
CA GLN A 55 9.44 4.74 -13.31
C GLN A 55 9.44 6.20 -12.81
N PRO A 56 10.38 6.59 -11.94
CA PRO A 56 11.52 5.80 -11.44
C PRO A 56 11.25 5.00 -10.15
N GLU A 57 10.09 5.17 -9.51
CA GLU A 57 9.84 4.67 -8.16
C GLU A 57 8.48 4.00 -8.01
N VAL A 58 8.46 2.89 -7.26
CA VAL A 58 7.25 2.30 -6.70
C VAL A 58 7.23 2.61 -5.20
N ARG A 59 6.15 3.20 -4.71
CA ARG A 59 6.07 3.68 -3.32
C ARG A 59 4.69 3.50 -2.73
N ALA A 60 4.66 3.13 -1.45
CA ALA A 60 3.45 3.16 -0.61
C ALA A 60 3.36 4.48 0.16
N TRP A 61 2.17 5.09 0.14
CA TRP A 61 1.86 6.36 0.79
C TRP A 61 0.81 6.15 1.87
N THR A 62 1.19 6.45 3.11
CA THR A 62 0.32 6.30 4.28
C THR A 62 -0.67 7.46 4.39
N ILE A 63 -1.95 7.14 4.46
CA ILE A 63 -3.06 8.08 4.71
C ILE A 63 -4.03 7.50 5.74
N LYS A 64 -4.93 8.32 6.27
CA LYS A 64 -6.02 7.84 7.13
C LYS A 64 -7.17 7.27 6.28
N LYS A 65 -7.86 6.25 6.78
CA LYS A 65 -9.14 5.76 6.22
C LYS A 65 -10.10 6.95 6.06
N GLY A 66 -10.72 7.08 4.88
CA GLY A 66 -11.60 8.20 4.56
C GLY A 66 -10.93 9.41 3.88
N THR A 67 -9.60 9.41 3.70
CA THR A 67 -8.89 10.48 2.97
C THR A 67 -9.34 10.54 1.50
N LYS A 68 -9.63 11.74 0.99
CA LYS A 68 -10.04 11.95 -0.40
C LYS A 68 -8.85 12.04 -1.36
N ALA A 69 -9.07 11.78 -2.65
CA ALA A 69 -8.03 11.78 -3.68
C ALA A 69 -7.15 13.05 -3.72
N PRO A 70 -7.68 14.30 -3.63
CA PRO A 70 -6.84 15.49 -3.62
C PRO A 70 -5.90 15.55 -2.40
N GLN A 71 -6.40 15.18 -1.22
CA GLN A 71 -5.63 15.16 0.02
C GLN A 71 -4.55 14.07 -0.01
N ALA A 72 -4.86 12.93 -0.64
CA ALA A 72 -3.90 11.86 -0.87
C ALA A 72 -2.78 12.32 -1.81
N ALA A 73 -3.11 13.02 -2.89
CA ALA A 73 -2.12 13.64 -3.78
C ALA A 73 -1.25 14.67 -3.05
N GLY A 74 -1.85 15.43 -2.13
CA GLY A 74 -1.15 16.36 -1.23
C GLY A 74 -0.05 15.72 -0.36
N LYS A 75 -0.11 14.41 -0.11
CA LYS A 75 0.97 13.68 0.59
C LYS A 75 2.25 13.57 -0.24
N ILE A 76 2.13 13.56 -1.57
CA ILE A 76 3.26 13.57 -2.49
C ILE A 76 3.86 14.96 -2.54
N HIS A 77 3.01 15.96 -2.79
CA HIS A 77 3.39 17.36 -2.80
C HIS A 77 2.17 18.25 -2.58
N SER A 78 2.30 19.34 -1.83
CA SER A 78 1.16 20.23 -1.50
C SER A 78 0.53 20.90 -2.73
N ASP A 79 1.29 21.11 -3.80
CA ASP A 79 0.76 21.67 -5.05
C ASP A 79 -0.14 20.69 -5.81
N PHE A 80 0.04 19.37 -5.64
CA PHE A 80 -0.83 18.39 -6.30
C PHE A 80 -2.24 18.44 -5.74
N GLU A 81 -2.39 18.74 -4.45
CA GLU A 81 -3.70 18.93 -3.82
C GLU A 81 -4.42 20.18 -4.38
N LYS A 82 -3.69 21.29 -4.52
CA LYS A 82 -4.24 22.55 -5.05
C LYS A 82 -4.58 22.43 -6.54
N GLY A 83 -3.68 21.84 -7.31
CA GLY A 83 -3.79 21.66 -8.74
C GLY A 83 -4.59 20.43 -9.17
N PHE A 84 -5.17 19.67 -8.24
CA PHE A 84 -5.81 18.38 -8.51
C PHE A 84 -6.87 18.49 -9.62
N ILE A 85 -6.70 17.67 -10.66
CA ILE A 85 -7.67 17.50 -11.75
C ILE A 85 -8.47 16.22 -11.50
N ARG A 86 -7.80 15.06 -11.43
CA ARG A 86 -8.39 13.74 -11.24
C ARG A 86 -7.34 12.70 -10.84
N ALA A 87 -7.80 11.55 -10.38
CA ALA A 87 -6.96 10.38 -10.10
C ALA A 87 -7.29 9.25 -11.09
N GLU A 88 -6.29 8.68 -11.75
CA GLU A 88 -6.43 7.39 -12.43
C GLU A 88 -6.12 6.29 -11.42
N VAL A 89 -7.12 5.45 -11.10
CA VAL A 89 -7.05 4.46 -10.02
C VAL A 89 -7.35 3.06 -10.53
N ILE A 90 -6.57 2.09 -10.08
CA ILE A 90 -6.84 0.66 -10.23
C ILE A 90 -6.58 -0.03 -8.88
N SER A 91 -7.37 -1.04 -8.52
CA SER A 91 -7.08 -1.81 -7.31
C SER A 91 -5.88 -2.74 -7.55
N PHE A 92 -5.16 -3.07 -6.48
CA PHE A 92 -4.04 -3.99 -6.53
C PHE A 92 -4.41 -5.34 -7.16
N GLU A 93 -5.55 -5.91 -6.77
CA GLU A 93 -6.04 -7.21 -7.26
C GLU A 93 -6.25 -7.18 -8.77
N ASN A 94 -6.92 -6.14 -9.29
CA ASN A 94 -7.17 -5.99 -10.70
C ASN A 94 -5.88 -5.82 -11.50
N LEU A 95 -4.87 -5.12 -10.96
CA LEU A 95 -3.58 -5.01 -11.63
C LEU A 95 -2.87 -6.37 -11.67
N MET A 96 -2.87 -7.10 -10.56
CA MET A 96 -2.24 -8.42 -10.49
C MET A 96 -2.89 -9.43 -11.44
N GLU A 97 -4.22 -9.43 -11.55
CA GLU A 97 -4.95 -10.26 -12.53
C GLU A 97 -4.65 -9.87 -13.98
N CYS A 98 -4.38 -8.59 -14.25
CA CYS A 98 -4.04 -8.10 -15.59
C CYS A 98 -2.57 -8.33 -15.96
N GLY A 99 -1.68 -8.45 -14.96
CA GLY A 99 -0.23 -8.53 -15.13
C GLY A 99 0.46 -7.24 -15.61
N SER A 100 -0.29 -6.24 -16.10
CA SER A 100 0.26 -4.94 -16.49
C SER A 100 -0.81 -3.83 -16.54
N LEU A 101 -0.37 -2.58 -16.38
CA LEU A 101 -1.23 -1.39 -16.52
C LEU A 101 -1.77 -1.22 -17.95
N ALA A 102 -1.02 -1.67 -18.97
CA ALA A 102 -1.46 -1.60 -20.36
C ALA A 102 -2.70 -2.47 -20.60
N VAL A 103 -2.63 -3.75 -20.20
CA VAL A 103 -3.75 -4.69 -20.29
C VAL A 103 -4.94 -4.21 -19.45
N ALA A 104 -4.69 -3.68 -18.25
CA ALA A 104 -5.75 -3.15 -17.42
C ALA A 104 -6.47 -1.94 -18.04
N ARG A 105 -5.74 -1.09 -18.76
CA ARG A 105 -6.30 0.05 -19.50
C ARG A 105 -7.17 -0.42 -20.66
N GLU A 106 -6.73 -1.42 -21.42
CA GLU A 106 -7.49 -2.01 -22.53
C GLU A 106 -8.78 -2.67 -22.04
N LYS A 107 -8.76 -3.30 -20.85
CA LYS A 107 -9.94 -3.88 -20.19
C LYS A 107 -10.85 -2.85 -19.52
N GLY A 108 -10.49 -1.57 -19.53
CA GLY A 108 -11.29 -0.51 -18.90
C GLY A 108 -11.34 -0.57 -17.37
N LEU A 109 -10.35 -1.20 -16.73
CA LEU A 109 -10.30 -1.37 -15.27
C LEU A 109 -9.69 -0.18 -14.53
N ILE A 110 -9.00 0.71 -15.26
CA ILE A 110 -8.49 1.97 -14.72
C ILE A 110 -9.64 2.97 -14.67
N ARG A 111 -10.04 3.34 -13.46
CA ARG A 111 -11.11 4.31 -13.21
C ARG A 111 -10.55 5.73 -13.18
N SER A 112 -11.34 6.67 -13.67
CA SER A 112 -11.02 8.10 -13.54
C SER A 112 -11.89 8.69 -12.44
N GLU A 113 -11.25 9.03 -11.33
CA GLU A 113 -11.89 9.40 -10.08
C GLU A 113 -11.73 10.89 -9.79
N GLY A 114 -12.81 11.51 -9.31
CA GLY A 114 -12.89 12.94 -9.02
C GLY A 114 -12.49 13.31 -7.59
N LYS A 115 -12.70 14.59 -7.23
CA LYS A 115 -12.33 15.16 -5.92
C LYS A 115 -13.02 14.47 -4.73
N GLU A 116 -14.20 13.90 -4.95
CA GLU A 116 -14.99 13.23 -3.92
C GLU A 116 -14.61 11.77 -3.71
N TYR A 117 -13.71 11.22 -4.54
CA TYR A 117 -13.27 9.84 -4.37
C TYR A 117 -12.52 9.66 -3.06
N VAL A 118 -12.98 8.68 -2.28
CA VAL A 118 -12.32 8.25 -1.05
C VAL A 118 -11.36 7.14 -1.41
N MET A 119 -10.08 7.35 -1.11
CA MET A 119 -9.02 6.38 -1.40
C MET A 119 -9.28 5.08 -0.66
N LYS A 120 -8.97 3.96 -1.31
CA LYS A 120 -9.03 2.61 -0.74
C LYS A 120 -7.62 2.08 -0.50
N ASP A 121 -7.53 1.16 0.45
CA ASP A 121 -6.27 0.47 0.72
C ASP A 121 -5.84 -0.33 -0.51
N GLY A 122 -4.55 -0.30 -0.83
CA GLY A 122 -3.99 -0.95 -2.02
C GLY A 122 -4.34 -0.29 -3.36
N ASP A 123 -5.05 0.85 -3.37
CA ASP A 123 -5.30 1.59 -4.63
C ASP A 123 -3.95 1.97 -5.26
N ILE A 124 -3.77 1.61 -6.53
CA ILE A 124 -2.65 2.04 -7.36
C ILE A 124 -3.13 3.25 -8.14
N VAL A 125 -2.48 4.39 -7.95
CA VAL A 125 -2.97 5.68 -8.41
C VAL A 125 -1.91 6.50 -9.15
N HIS A 126 -2.38 7.17 -10.20
CA HIS A 126 -1.66 8.24 -10.89
C HIS A 126 -2.51 9.53 -10.82
N PHE A 127 -1.97 10.57 -10.18
CA PHE A 127 -2.67 11.84 -10.02
C PHE A 127 -2.36 12.78 -11.19
N LEU A 128 -3.40 13.31 -11.82
CA LEU A 128 -3.28 14.40 -12.78
C LEU A 128 -3.58 15.72 -12.08
N PHE A 129 -2.70 16.69 -12.27
CA PHE A 129 -2.79 18.02 -11.68
C PHE A 129 -2.31 19.08 -12.66
N ASN A 130 -2.77 20.31 -12.48
CA ASN A 130 -2.22 21.46 -13.18
C ASN A 130 -1.17 22.17 -12.31
N VAL A 131 -0.08 22.60 -12.94
CA VAL A 131 0.98 23.41 -12.31
C VAL A 131 0.71 24.89 -12.60
#